data_AF-A0A4P8HCI2-F1
#
_entry.id   AF-A0A4P8HCI2-F1
#
_cell.length_a   1.000
_cell.length_b   1.000
_cell.length_c   1.000
_cell.angle_alpha   90.00
_cell.angle_beta   90.00
_cell.angle_gamma   90.00
#
_symmetry.space_group_name_H-M   'P 1'
#
loop_
_entity.id
_entity.type
_entity.pdbx_description
1 polymer ?
#
loop_
_entity_poly.entity_id
_entity_poly.type
_entity_poly.pdbx_seq_one_letter_code
_entity_poly.pdbx_strand_id
1 'polypeptide(L)'
;MAWTTIRTDAVLDLPAFAEPVEIHHDPAQHALLALDPASGESEVLTTRLPDLPLLPDEAVVKDWSEHSGLARALAEAGVVELLDAIAVGPFAATAHRVRVLTAGGAA
;
A
#
# COMPACT_ATOMS: atom_id res chain seq x y z
N MET A 1 6.30 9.68 -12.90
CA MET A 1 6.07 8.64 -11.89
C MET A 1 7.40 7.97 -11.69
N ALA A 2 8.01 8.17 -10.52
CA ALA A 2 9.32 7.61 -10.19
C ALA A 2 9.09 6.57 -9.10
N TRP A 3 8.71 5.37 -9.54
CA TRP A 3 8.53 4.23 -8.65
C TRP A 3 9.88 3.81 -8.09
N THR A 4 9.93 3.62 -6.78
CA THR A 4 11.07 3.02 -6.09
C THR A 4 10.62 1.69 -5.50
N THR A 5 11.27 0.59 -5.87
CA THR A 5 11.05 -0.70 -5.23
C THR A 5 11.46 -0.61 -3.76
N ILE A 6 10.52 -0.86 -2.85
CA ILE A 6 10.75 -0.87 -1.39
C ILE A 6 10.75 -2.29 -0.82
N ARG A 7 10.15 -3.26 -1.50
CA ARG A 7 10.21 -4.70 -1.19
C ARG A 7 10.22 -5.49 -2.49
N THR A 8 10.96 -6.60 -2.54
CA THR A 8 11.10 -7.44 -3.74
C THR A 8 10.31 -8.76 -3.67
N ASP A 9 9.92 -9.17 -2.46
CA ASP A 9 9.37 -10.49 -2.16
C ASP A 9 8.29 -10.40 -1.06
N ALA A 10 7.43 -9.38 -1.14
CA ALA A 10 6.37 -9.18 -0.16
C ALA A 10 5.31 -10.28 -0.31
N VAL A 11 5.12 -11.06 0.76
CA VAL A 11 4.04 -12.04 0.89
C VAL A 11 2.85 -11.37 1.56
N LEU A 12 1.75 -11.19 0.82
CA LEU A 12 0.51 -10.63 1.35
C LEU A 12 -0.48 -11.76 1.58
N ASP A 13 -0.94 -11.94 2.82
CA ASP A 13 -1.91 -12.98 3.17
C ASP A 13 -3.33 -12.59 2.70
N LEU A 14 -3.54 -12.67 1.38
CA LEU A 14 -4.78 -12.30 0.70
C LEU A 14 -4.99 -13.16 -0.54
N PRO A 15 -6.24 -13.60 -0.84
CA PRO A 15 -6.53 -14.41 -2.03
C PRO A 15 -6.14 -13.77 -3.37
N ALA A 16 -6.09 -12.44 -3.45
CA ALA A 16 -5.67 -11.70 -4.64
C ALA A 16 -4.15 -11.79 -4.91
N PHE A 17 -3.35 -12.18 -3.91
CA PHE A 17 -1.90 -12.22 -3.96
C PHE A 17 -1.40 -13.63 -3.63
N ALA A 18 -1.60 -14.57 -4.56
CA ALA A 18 -1.21 -15.96 -4.38
C ALA A 18 0.32 -16.18 -4.36
N GLU A 19 1.07 -15.29 -5.01
CA GLU A 19 2.52 -15.34 -5.12
C GLU A 19 3.14 -14.05 -4.55
N PRO A 20 4.41 -14.08 -4.11
CA PRO A 20 5.10 -12.88 -3.63
C PRO A 20 5.16 -11.79 -4.71
N VAL A 21 4.98 -10.54 -4.31
CA VAL A 21 5.02 -9.36 -5.20
C VAL A 21 6.14 -8.41 -4.83
N GLU A 22 6.62 -7.65 -5.82
CA GLU A 22 7.41 -6.46 -5.52
C GLU A 22 6.48 -5.32 -5.10
N ILE A 23 6.85 -4.58 -4.06
CA ILE A 23 6.14 -3.35 -3.69
C ILE A 23 6.99 -2.16 -4.09
N HIS A 24 6.36 -1.26 -4.83
CA HIS A 24 6.93 -0.01 -5.31
C HIS A 24 6.21 1.17 -4.65
N HIS A 25 6.94 2.26 -4.41
CA HIS A 25 6.43 3.49 -3.82
C HIS A 25 6.75 4.70 -4.72
N ASP A 26 5.75 5.55 -4.96
CA ASP A 26 5.93 6.89 -5.54
C ASP A 26 5.53 7.95 -4.50
N PRO A 27 6.51 8.59 -3.81
CA PRO A 27 6.24 9.57 -2.77
C PRO A 27 5.64 10.88 -3.30
N ALA A 28 5.78 11.19 -4.59
CA ALA A 28 5.17 12.37 -5.19
C ALA A 28 3.66 12.18 -5.43
N GLN A 29 3.22 10.92 -5.50
CA GLN A 29 1.82 10.56 -5.68
C GLN A 29 1.19 9.92 -4.44
N HIS A 30 1.98 9.69 -3.37
CA HIS A 30 1.55 8.97 -2.17
C HIS A 30 0.97 7.59 -2.50
N ALA A 31 1.64 6.89 -3.43
CA ALA A 31 1.11 5.68 -4.06
C ALA A 31 1.97 4.45 -3.81
N LEU A 32 1.31 3.32 -3.56
CA LEU A 32 1.93 1.99 -3.54
C LEU A 32 1.43 1.18 -4.74
N LEU A 33 2.35 0.44 -5.36
CA LEU A 33 2.09 -0.46 -6.47
C LEU A 33 2.62 -1.85 -6.13
N ALA A 34 1.77 -2.87 -6.27
CA ALA A 34 2.22 -4.26 -6.33
C ALA A 34 2.56 -4.60 -7.78
N LEU A 35 3.70 -5.26 -7.99
CA LEU A 35 4.13 -5.78 -9.29
C LEU A 35 4.36 -7.29 -9.14
N ASP A 36 3.68 -8.10 -9.94
CA ASP A 36 3.99 -9.51 -10.10
C ASP A 36 5.24 -9.63 -10.98
N PRO A 37 6.38 -10.13 -10.45
CA PRO A 37 7.62 -10.22 -11.20
C PRO A 37 7.59 -11.31 -12.30
N ALA A 38 6.68 -12.27 -12.23
CA ALA A 38 6.57 -13.35 -13.20
C ALA A 38 5.75 -12.95 -14.42
N SER A 39 4.61 -12.28 -14.21
CA SER A 39 3.70 -11.84 -15.28
C SER A 39 3.98 -10.42 -15.76
N GLY A 40 4.56 -9.57 -14.91
CA GLY A 40 4.69 -8.13 -15.13
C GLY A 40 3.39 -7.36 -14.90
N GLU A 41 2.32 -8.01 -14.44
CA GLU A 41 1.07 -7.34 -14.08
C GLU A 41 1.26 -6.49 -12.82
N SER A 42 0.57 -5.35 -12.77
CA SER A 42 0.72 -4.40 -11.66
C SER A 42 -0.61 -3.84 -11.19
N GLU A 43 -0.70 -3.57 -9.89
CA GLU A 43 -1.89 -3.03 -9.25
C GLU A 43 -1.53 -1.89 -8.29
N VAL A 44 -2.26 -0.77 -8.40
CA VAL A 44 -2.16 0.34 -7.44
C VAL A 44 -2.98 0.03 -6.20
N LEU A 45 -2.33 -0.03 -5.04
CA LEU A 45 -2.92 -0.45 -3.76
C LEU A 45 -3.54 0.71 -2.96
N THR A 46 -3.32 1.94 -3.44
CA THR A 46 -3.65 3.17 -2.74
C THR A 46 -4.76 3.96 -3.42
N THR A 47 -5.44 4.80 -2.65
CA THR A 47 -6.39 5.79 -3.15
C THR A 47 -5.95 7.20 -2.75
N ARG A 48 -6.33 8.21 -3.54
CA ARG A 48 -6.04 9.61 -3.22
C ARG A 48 -7.24 10.26 -2.56
N LEU A 49 -7.02 10.87 -1.40
CA LEU A 49 -7.99 11.72 -0.71
C LEU A 49 -7.49 13.17 -0.76
N PRO A 50 -7.98 14.02 -1.67
CA PRO A 50 -7.43 15.36 -1.91
C PRO A 50 -7.38 16.28 -0.68
N ASP A 51 -8.31 16.09 0.25
CA ASP A 51 -8.44 16.91 1.47
C ASP A 51 -7.63 16.36 2.65
N LEU A 52 -6.89 15.27 2.45
CA LEU A 52 -6.01 14.69 3.46
C LEU A 52 -4.55 15.01 3.12
N PRO A 53 -3.89 15.92 3.85
CA PRO A 53 -2.47 16.15 3.68
C PRO A 53 -1.68 14.92 4.14
N LEU A 54 -0.74 14.46 3.31
CA LEU A 54 0.11 13.30 3.58
C LEU A 54 1.57 13.74 3.58
N LEU A 55 2.38 13.11 4.44
CA LEU A 55 3.83 13.20 4.35
C LEU A 55 4.35 12.37 3.15
N PRO A 56 5.57 12.63 2.66
CA PRO A 56 6.12 11.91 1.51
C PRO A 56 6.20 10.39 1.70
N ASP A 57 6.32 9.93 2.95
CA ASP A 57 6.33 8.53 3.37
C ASP A 57 4.95 8.03 3.78
N GLU A 58 3.88 8.76 3.51
CA GLU A 58 2.53 8.35 3.86
C GLU A 58 1.66 8.14 2.62
N ALA A 59 0.73 7.20 2.76
CA ALA A 59 -0.24 6.85 1.74
C ALA A 59 -1.60 6.52 2.37
N VAL A 60 -2.63 6.39 1.54
CA VAL A 60 -3.94 5.89 1.96
C VAL A 60 -4.22 4.57 1.25
N VAL A 61 -4.30 3.49 2.02
CA VAL A 61 -4.63 2.15 1.53
C VAL A 61 -6.13 1.92 1.66
N LYS A 62 -6.73 1.43 0.58
CA LYS A 62 -8.15 1.13 0.51
C LYS A 62 -8.40 -0.27 1.08
N ASP A 63 -9.30 -0.39 2.05
CA ASP A 63 -9.67 -1.67 2.67
C ASP A 63 -11.14 -1.98 2.40
N TRP A 64 -11.46 -2.20 1.12
CA TRP A 64 -12.83 -2.49 0.64
C TRP A 64 -12.96 -3.93 0.15
N SER A 65 -14.14 -4.31 -0.34
CA SER A 65 -14.47 -5.69 -0.70
C SER A 65 -13.50 -6.36 -1.66
N GLU A 66 -12.87 -5.63 -2.59
CA GLU A 66 -11.90 -6.24 -3.52
C GLU A 66 -10.63 -6.71 -2.80
N HIS A 67 -10.22 -5.99 -1.74
CA HIS A 67 -9.00 -6.27 -0.99
C HIS A 67 -9.23 -6.06 0.51
N SER A 68 -10.23 -6.75 1.06
CA SER A 68 -10.54 -6.62 2.49
C SER A 68 -9.39 -7.23 3.30
N GLY A 69 -8.81 -6.44 4.21
CA GLY A 69 -7.61 -6.75 4.96
C GLY A 69 -6.31 -6.24 4.36
N LEU A 70 -6.32 -5.50 3.24
CA LEU A 70 -5.09 -5.07 2.55
C LEU A 70 -4.13 -4.27 3.42
N ALA A 71 -4.64 -3.27 4.14
CA ALA A 71 -3.80 -2.45 5.00
C ALA A 71 -3.12 -3.28 6.10
N ARG A 72 -3.85 -4.27 6.64
CA ARG A 72 -3.32 -5.21 7.63
C ARG A 72 -2.28 -6.15 7.03
N ALA A 73 -2.55 -6.76 5.87
CA ALA A 73 -1.62 -7.65 5.19
C ALA A 73 -0.30 -6.93 4.84
N LEU A 74 -0.38 -5.68 4.37
CA LEU A 74 0.81 -4.84 4.13
C LEU A 74 1.60 -4.56 5.42
N ALA A 75 0.90 -4.34 6.54
CA ALA A 75 1.55 -4.10 7.82
C ALA A 75 2.23 -5.37 8.37
N GLU A 76 1.57 -6.52 8.26
CA GLU A 76 2.12 -7.82 8.66
C GLU A 76 3.31 -8.25 7.78
N ALA A 77 3.29 -7.88 6.50
CA ALA A 77 4.43 -8.01 5.58
C ALA A 77 5.55 -6.98 5.83
N GLY A 78 5.41 -6.10 6.83
CA GLY A 78 6.38 -5.07 7.17
C GLY A 78 6.57 -4.01 6.08
N VAL A 79 5.58 -3.82 5.19
CA VAL A 79 5.59 -2.80 4.14
C VAL A 79 5.18 -1.44 4.69
N VAL A 80 4.24 -1.42 5.64
CA VAL A 80 3.68 -0.19 6.20
C VAL A 80 3.46 -0.28 7.72
N GLU A 81 3.34 0.87 8.36
CA GLU A 81 2.77 1.05 9.70
C GLU A 81 1.37 1.66 9.57
N LEU A 82 0.38 1.11 10.28
CA LEU A 82 -0.98 1.68 10.32
C LEU A 82 -1.00 2.90 11.24
N LEU A 83 -1.45 4.05 10.72
CA LEU A 83 -1.55 5.29 11.50
C LEU A 83 -2.99 5.54 11.97
N ASP A 84 -3.91 5.69 11.01
CA ASP A 84 -5.30 6.06 11.28
C ASP A 84 -6.27 5.27 10.39
N ALA A 85 -7.51 5.09 10.84
CA ALA A 85 -8.61 4.62 10.01
C ALA A 85 -9.51 5.80 9.61
N ILE A 86 -9.91 5.84 8.35
CA ILE A 86 -10.67 6.92 7.73
C ILE A 86 -11.93 6.32 7.12
N ALA A 87 -13.09 6.89 7.46
CA ALA A 87 -14.34 6.57 6.78
C ALA A 87 -14.44 7.40 5.49
N VAL A 88 -14.59 6.74 4.35
CA VAL A 88 -14.64 7.36 3.02
C VAL A 88 -16.02 7.21 2.40
N GLY A 89 -16.57 8.33 1.92
CA GLY A 89 -17.80 8.36 1.15
C GLY A 89 -19.08 8.09 1.96
N PRO A 90 -20.24 8.05 1.30
CA PRO A 90 -21.55 7.99 1.95
C PRO A 90 -21.86 6.65 2.62
N PHE A 91 -21.08 5.60 2.31
CA PHE A 91 -21.22 4.26 2.89
C PHE A 91 -20.20 3.98 4.00
N ALA A 92 -19.42 4.99 4.41
CA ALA A 92 -18.39 4.89 5.44
C ALA A 92 -17.40 3.72 5.20
N ALA A 93 -16.98 3.54 3.95
CA ALA A 93 -16.03 2.49 3.61
C ALA A 93 -14.65 2.82 4.22
N THR A 94 -13.99 1.82 4.80
CA THR A 94 -12.73 2.05 5.53
C THR A 94 -11.56 2.23 4.56
N ALA A 95 -10.75 3.25 4.81
CA ALA A 95 -9.40 3.38 4.28
C ALA A 95 -8.44 3.59 5.46
N HIS A 96 -7.18 3.23 5.28
CA HIS A 96 -6.16 3.41 6.31
C HIS A 96 -5.12 4.40 5.83
N ARG A 97 -4.85 5.43 6.64
CA ARG A 97 -3.63 6.20 6.49
C ARG A 97 -2.49 5.35 7.05
N VAL A 98 -1.44 5.22 6.26
CA VAL A 98 -0.30 4.38 6.59
C VAL A 98 1.00 5.14 6.39
N ARG A 99 2.03 4.77 7.15
CA ARG A 99 3.41 5.15 6.88
C ARG A 99 4.11 4.02 6.13
N VAL A 100 4.75 4.33 5.02
CA VAL A 100 5.51 3.41 4.19
C VAL A 100 6.87 3.14 4.83
N LEU A 101 7.18 1.86 5.05
CA LEU A 101 8.45 1.42 5.62
C LEU A 101 9.42 1.10 4.49
N THR A 102 10.37 2.00 4.21
CA THR A 102 11.47 1.67 3.29
C THR A 102 12.31 0.54 3.88
N ALA A 103 12.84 -0.34 3.01
CA ALA A 103 13.76 -1.37 3.48
C ALA A 103 14.94 -0.63 4.09
N GLY A 104 15.18 -0.84 5.39
CA GLY A 104 16.12 -0.04 6.16
C GLY A 104 17.43 0.12 5.40
N GLY A 105 17.78 1.37 5.07
CA GLY A 105 19.16 1.72 4.93
C GLY A 105 19.79 1.45 6.28
N ALA A 106 20.57 0.38 6.38
CA ALA A 106 21.57 0.27 7.43
C ALA A 106 22.45 1.53 7.31
N ALA A 107 22.31 2.43 8.28
CA ALA A 107 23.27 3.48 8.56
C ALA A 107 23.90 3.18 9.92
#